data_AF-A0A198AJF7-F1
#
_entry.id   AF-A0A198AJF7-F1
#
_cell.length_a   1.000
_cell.length_b   1.000
_cell.length_c   1.000
_cell.angle_alpha   90.00
_cell.angle_beta   90.00
_cell.angle_gamma   90.00
#
_symmetry.space_group_name_H-M   'P 1'
#
loop_
_entity.id
_entity.type
_entity.pdbx_description
1 polymer ?
#
loop_
_entity_poly.entity_id
_entity_poly.type
_entity_poly.pdbx_seq_one_letter_code
_entity_poly.pdbx_strand_id
1 'polypeptide(L)'
;MKAYAEYRGGNCLSKLYVNAHKPLDFVCRLGHLFPLNANKIRTEETWCRLCSHKETADKLRGSLGEMQALAEDRGGKCLSDIYLNARTELVWQCAKGHPPWTATPDSIKNRESWCPHCQININEEKCRFILQTFTGKSFPKNRQVFNQLYEMDGYNDELKIGFEYHGRQHYEYIKHWHANKSDLELRKETDKIKESLCIENGIKLIIIPYFVNSEKEKIALIQRELLKYGIKLITNTINMEDFRFNDQMLERYAKIAESNGGNCLSNIFEDAHTPLEWECINGHCFSMSPTNIQSGRWCPYCKIGTVRGPYKPLSQHNLELAAEWHPTKNGIQSPDNFLVTSAETVWWLGKCGHEWAEEIKARHYGKKCPKCNFRNVTNEKSLAIKAPQLAQEWHPYKNGVLTPYGVTPGMRKKVWWKCLECGNEWDDYLFNRSDVPARKGRGCRKCRDKKKQDLKNTKS
;
A
#
# COMPACT_ATOMS: atom_id res chain seq x y z
N MET A 1 49.28 13.09 27.83
CA MET A 1 48.61 12.56 26.61
C MET A 1 49.03 11.14 26.28
N LYS A 2 50.33 10.82 26.12
CA LYS A 2 50.80 9.44 25.92
C LYS A 2 50.42 8.49 27.07
N ALA A 3 50.78 8.85 28.31
CA ALA A 3 50.39 8.08 29.50
C ALA A 3 48.86 7.93 29.68
N TYR A 4 48.08 8.94 29.27
CA TYR A 4 46.61 8.87 29.31
C TYR A 4 46.06 7.87 28.26
N ALA A 5 46.67 7.84 27.08
CA ALA A 5 46.33 6.87 26.05
C ALA A 5 46.61 5.45 26.52
N GLU A 6 47.80 5.22 27.10
CA GLU A 6 48.20 3.91 27.66
C GLU A 6 47.25 3.46 28.78
N TYR A 7 46.89 4.37 29.70
CA TYR A 7 45.92 4.11 30.77
C TYR A 7 44.54 3.69 30.23
N ARG A 8 44.08 4.27 29.11
CA ARG A 8 42.82 3.91 28.43
C ARG A 8 42.96 2.72 27.46
N GLY A 9 44.09 2.01 27.51
CA GLY A 9 44.38 0.86 26.67
C GLY A 9 44.51 1.24 25.19
N GLY A 10 45.22 2.31 24.87
CA GLY A 10 45.51 2.73 23.50
C GLY A 10 46.82 3.52 23.40
N ASN A 11 47.11 4.09 22.23
CA ASN A 11 48.35 4.83 21.97
C ASN A 11 48.07 6.20 21.37
N CYS A 12 48.90 7.19 21.74
CA CYS A 12 48.91 8.52 21.12
C CYS A 12 49.89 8.50 19.93
N LEU A 13 49.39 8.77 18.72
CA LEU A 13 50.17 8.75 17.48
C LEU A 13 50.82 10.10 17.17
N SER A 14 50.24 11.20 17.66
CA SER A 14 50.82 12.52 17.46
C SER A 14 52.14 12.68 18.22
N LYS A 15 53.19 13.07 17.48
CA LYS A 15 54.55 13.29 18.02
C LYS A 15 54.74 14.67 18.64
N LEU A 16 53.95 15.66 18.22
CA LEU A 16 54.06 17.06 18.64
C LEU A 16 52.76 17.54 19.28
N TYR A 17 52.87 18.17 20.44
CA TYR A 17 51.77 18.86 21.09
C TYR A 17 51.88 20.36 20.79
N VAL A 18 50.81 20.95 20.24
CA VAL A 18 50.80 22.38 19.88
C VAL A 18 50.05 23.20 20.93
N ASN A 19 48.78 22.87 21.20
CA ASN A 19 47.98 23.50 22.25
C ASN A 19 46.76 22.63 22.60
N ALA A 20 45.98 23.05 23.60
CA ALA A 20 44.87 22.27 24.16
C ALA A 20 43.69 22.08 23.20
N HIS A 21 43.58 22.90 22.15
CA HIS A 21 42.49 22.92 21.18
C HIS A 21 42.82 22.21 19.87
N LYS A 22 44.11 21.98 19.58
CA LYS A 22 44.54 21.25 18.40
C LYS A 22 44.36 19.74 18.64
N PRO A 23 43.73 19.00 17.71
CA PRO A 23 43.54 17.57 17.86
C PRO A 23 44.86 16.82 17.84
N LEU A 24 44.96 15.80 18.70
CA LEU A 24 45.98 14.76 18.66
C LEU A 24 45.31 13.48 18.18
N ASP A 25 46.04 12.67 17.42
CA ASP A 25 45.58 11.40 16.90
C ASP A 25 45.88 10.28 17.88
N PHE A 26 44.89 9.42 18.12
CA PHE A 26 44.98 8.28 19.01
C PHE A 26 44.50 7.01 18.31
N VAL A 27 44.95 5.86 18.83
CA VAL A 27 44.44 4.54 18.48
C VAL A 27 44.03 3.80 19.76
N CYS A 28 42.86 3.16 19.79
CA CYS A 28 42.46 2.34 20.95
C CYS A 28 42.92 0.88 20.84
N ARG A 29 42.73 0.08 21.89
CA ARG A 29 43.03 -1.37 21.91
C ARG A 29 42.40 -2.19 20.79
N LEU A 30 41.27 -1.73 20.23
CA LEU A 30 40.58 -2.39 19.12
C LEU A 30 41.06 -1.88 17.75
N GLY A 31 42.07 -1.01 17.71
CA GLY A 31 42.66 -0.51 16.46
C GLY A 31 41.94 0.69 15.83
N HIS A 32 40.89 1.24 16.45
CA HIS A 32 40.21 2.42 15.92
C HIS A 32 41.07 3.68 16.05
N LEU A 33 41.27 4.38 14.93
CA LEU A 33 41.95 5.67 14.86
C LEU A 33 40.94 6.81 15.09
N PHE A 34 41.25 7.76 15.98
CA PHE A 34 40.38 8.90 16.22
C PHE A 34 41.16 10.13 16.74
N PRO A 35 40.76 11.35 16.33
CA PRO A 35 41.33 12.58 16.86
C PRO A 35 40.64 13.00 18.17
N LEU A 36 41.40 13.46 19.16
CA LEU A 36 40.91 14.10 20.38
C LEU A 36 41.70 15.35 20.73
N ASN A 37 40.99 16.37 21.21
CA ASN A 37 41.61 17.57 21.73
C ASN A 37 42.04 17.35 23.18
N ALA A 38 43.24 17.81 23.52
CA ALA A 38 43.79 17.72 24.88
C ALA A 38 42.88 18.36 25.95
N ASN A 39 42.14 19.42 25.63
CA ASN A 39 41.18 20.01 26.56
C ASN A 39 40.00 19.08 26.86
N LYS A 40 39.48 18.36 25.84
CA LYS A 40 38.36 17.42 26.00
C LYS A 40 38.72 16.21 26.84
N ILE A 41 39.97 15.73 26.72
CA ILE A 41 40.51 14.65 27.56
C ILE A 41 40.49 15.03 29.05
N ARG A 42 40.67 16.32 29.36
CA ARG A 42 40.73 16.83 30.73
C ARG A 42 39.34 17.10 31.33
N THR A 43 38.35 17.41 30.48
CA THR A 43 37.01 17.85 30.93
C THR A 43 35.91 16.81 30.70
N GLU A 44 36.08 15.88 29.77
CA GLU A 44 35.10 14.85 29.41
C GLU A 44 35.79 13.47 29.50
N GLU A 45 35.18 12.47 30.15
CA GLU A 45 35.73 11.09 30.23
C GLU A 45 35.68 10.31 28.89
N THR A 46 35.73 11.02 27.76
CA THR A 46 35.54 10.48 26.42
C THR A 46 36.86 9.98 25.81
N TRP A 47 36.83 8.76 25.27
CA TRP A 47 37.99 8.11 24.64
C TRP A 47 37.67 7.73 23.18
N CYS A 48 37.43 6.45 22.90
CA CYS A 48 37.07 5.99 21.56
C CYS A 48 35.55 5.96 21.40
N ARG A 49 35.01 6.81 20.52
CA ARG A 49 33.57 6.85 20.23
C ARG A 49 33.05 5.54 19.64
N LEU A 50 33.80 4.89 18.76
CA LEU A 50 33.39 3.62 18.14
C LEU A 50 33.30 2.50 19.19
N CYS A 51 34.25 2.41 20.12
CA CYS A 51 34.16 1.47 21.24
C CYS A 51 32.99 1.82 22.17
N SER A 52 32.78 3.10 22.46
CA SER A 52 31.66 3.55 23.28
C SER A 52 30.31 3.22 22.63
N HIS A 53 30.17 3.41 21.31
CA HIS A 53 28.96 3.02 20.57
C HIS A 53 28.73 1.51 20.59
N LYS A 54 29.79 0.70 20.45
CA LYS A 54 29.69 -0.76 20.57
C LYS A 54 29.27 -1.19 21.97
N GLU A 55 29.87 -0.62 23.02
CA GLU A 55 29.49 -0.89 24.41
C GLU A 55 28.07 -0.44 24.73
N THR A 56 27.60 0.69 24.16
CA THR A 56 26.21 1.12 24.25
C THR A 56 25.29 0.12 23.54
N ALA A 57 25.61 -0.31 22.32
CA ALA A 57 24.84 -1.31 21.59
C ALA A 57 24.79 -2.67 22.31
N ASP A 58 25.90 -3.10 22.92
CA ASP A 58 25.98 -4.36 23.67
C ASP A 58 25.21 -4.30 25.02
N LYS A 59 25.20 -3.14 25.71
CA LYS A 59 24.32 -2.90 26.87
C LYS A 59 22.83 -2.90 26.50
N LEU A 60 22.49 -2.34 25.34
CA LEU A 60 21.12 -2.35 24.81
C LEU A 60 20.68 -3.76 24.37
N ARG A 61 21.61 -4.61 23.90
CA ARG A 61 21.37 -6.04 23.64
C ARG A 61 21.13 -6.86 24.91
N GLY A 62 21.87 -6.59 25.99
CA GLY A 62 21.64 -7.26 27.28
C GLY A 62 20.23 -7.01 27.82
N SER A 63 19.71 -5.80 27.62
CA SER A 63 18.35 -5.43 28.01
C SER A 63 17.27 -5.90 27.01
N LEU A 64 17.63 -6.14 25.74
CA LEU A 64 16.78 -6.85 24.79
C LEU A 64 16.61 -8.34 25.16
N GLY A 65 17.66 -8.99 25.63
CA GLY A 65 17.61 -10.38 26.11
C GLY A 65 16.58 -10.58 27.23
N GLU A 66 16.45 -9.61 28.14
CA GLU A 66 15.37 -9.61 29.13
C GLU A 66 13.97 -9.52 28.50
N MET A 67 13.80 -8.76 27.42
CA MET A 67 12.50 -8.67 26.72
C MET A 67 12.17 -9.95 25.99
N GLN A 68 13.17 -10.63 25.42
CA GLN A 68 13.03 -11.93 24.78
C GLN A 68 12.64 -13.00 25.79
N ALA A 69 13.32 -13.06 26.94
CA ALA A 69 12.98 -13.97 28.04
C ALA A 69 11.58 -13.69 28.59
N LEU A 70 11.19 -12.41 28.75
CA LEU A 70 9.83 -12.03 29.16
C LEU A 70 8.79 -12.46 28.13
N ALA A 71 9.11 -12.40 26.84
CA ALA A 71 8.21 -12.87 25.82
C ALA A 71 8.06 -14.40 25.90
N GLU A 72 9.15 -15.14 26.06
CA GLU A 72 9.15 -16.60 26.19
C GLU A 72 8.38 -17.08 27.43
N ASP A 73 8.54 -16.42 28.58
CA ASP A 73 7.79 -16.71 29.81
C ASP A 73 6.26 -16.61 29.61
N ARG A 74 5.83 -15.67 28.76
CA ARG A 74 4.43 -15.49 28.37
C ARG A 74 4.01 -16.30 27.14
N GLY A 75 4.83 -17.27 26.75
CA GLY A 75 4.62 -18.15 25.61
C GLY A 75 4.71 -17.44 24.26
N GLY A 76 5.29 -16.25 24.19
CA GLY A 76 5.46 -15.45 22.98
C GLY A 76 6.92 -15.28 22.54
N LYS A 77 7.13 -14.35 21.60
CA LYS A 77 8.45 -13.95 21.09
C LYS A 77 8.53 -12.43 20.98
N CYS A 78 9.68 -11.86 21.29
CA CYS A 78 10.00 -10.47 20.95
C CYS A 78 10.74 -10.48 19.62
N LEU A 79 10.21 -9.79 18.60
CA LEU A 79 10.74 -9.77 17.23
C LEU A 79 11.63 -8.55 16.96
N SER A 80 11.74 -7.62 17.90
CA SER A 80 12.62 -6.46 17.75
C SER A 80 14.08 -6.82 18.00
N ASP A 81 14.96 -6.22 17.19
CA ASP A 81 16.42 -6.45 17.27
C ASP A 81 17.15 -5.39 18.12
N ILE A 82 16.44 -4.34 18.56
CA ILE A 82 17.01 -3.20 19.30
C ILE A 82 16.03 -2.79 20.40
N TYR A 83 16.54 -2.65 21.63
CA TYR A 83 15.82 -2.04 22.75
C TYR A 83 16.53 -0.75 23.16
N LEU A 84 15.80 0.37 23.21
CA LEU A 84 16.37 1.68 23.59
C LEU A 84 16.06 2.06 25.04
N ASN A 85 14.80 1.96 25.44
CA ASN A 85 14.32 2.21 26.80
C ASN A 85 12.90 1.66 27.00
N ALA A 86 12.40 1.68 28.24
CA ALA A 86 11.10 1.11 28.60
C ALA A 86 9.88 1.76 27.90
N ARG A 87 10.04 2.95 27.33
CA ARG A 87 8.99 3.69 26.61
C ARG A 87 9.09 3.56 25.10
N THR A 88 10.12 2.87 24.60
CA THR A 88 10.30 2.65 23.16
C THR A 88 9.54 1.40 22.75
N GLU A 89 8.75 1.49 21.69
CA GLU A 89 7.94 0.37 21.21
C GLU A 89 8.82 -0.78 20.72
N LEU A 90 8.47 -2.00 21.12
CA LEU A 90 9.00 -3.25 20.58
C LEU A 90 7.88 -4.03 19.90
N VAL A 91 8.25 -4.95 19.02
CA VAL A 91 7.35 -5.85 18.31
C VAL A 91 7.30 -7.19 19.03
N TRP A 92 6.10 -7.65 19.37
CA TRP A 92 5.84 -8.86 20.15
C TRP A 92 4.93 -9.80 19.37
N GLN A 93 5.07 -11.11 19.58
CA GLN A 93 4.23 -12.16 19.01
C GLN A 93 3.83 -13.14 20.11
N CYS A 94 2.62 -13.70 20.08
CA CYS A 94 2.16 -14.64 21.11
C CYS A 94 2.21 -16.09 20.61
N ALA A 95 2.09 -17.05 21.55
CA ALA A 95 2.08 -18.49 21.26
C ALA A 95 1.02 -18.90 20.23
N LYS A 96 -0.12 -18.19 20.22
CA LYS A 96 -1.25 -18.50 19.34
C LYS A 96 -0.99 -18.12 17.89
N GLY A 97 0.18 -17.57 17.56
CA GLY A 97 0.56 -17.20 16.20
C GLY A 97 -0.19 -15.97 15.67
N HIS A 98 -0.83 -15.20 16.56
CA HIS A 98 -1.45 -13.94 16.17
C HIS A 98 -0.40 -12.98 15.58
N PRO A 99 -0.82 -12.07 14.66
CA PRO A 99 0.09 -11.12 14.05
C PRO A 99 0.91 -10.35 15.09
N PRO A 100 2.19 -10.07 14.80
CA PRO A 100 3.01 -9.35 15.75
C PRO A 100 2.47 -7.94 16.00
N TRP A 101 2.41 -7.51 17.27
CA TRP A 101 1.90 -6.20 17.66
C TRP A 101 3.00 -5.34 18.30
N THR A 102 2.86 -4.03 18.21
CA THR A 102 3.78 -3.09 18.86
C THR A 102 3.29 -2.74 20.27
N ALA A 103 4.19 -2.79 21.24
CA ALA A 103 3.91 -2.36 22.61
C ALA A 103 5.20 -1.94 23.31
N THR A 104 5.09 -1.02 24.27
CA THR A 104 6.24 -0.59 25.07
C THR A 104 6.58 -1.61 26.16
N PRO A 105 7.86 -1.82 26.46
CA PRO A 105 8.29 -2.71 27.55
C PRO A 105 7.74 -2.32 28.92
N ASP A 106 7.51 -1.03 29.19
CA ASP A 106 6.80 -0.56 30.39
C ASP A 106 5.37 -1.10 30.45
N SER A 107 4.65 -1.11 29.33
CA SER A 107 3.30 -1.66 29.25
C SER A 107 3.30 -3.17 29.51
N ILE A 108 4.26 -3.90 28.92
CA ILE A 108 4.35 -5.35 29.06
C ILE A 108 4.81 -5.74 30.48
N LYS A 109 5.83 -5.08 31.04
CA LYS A 109 6.40 -5.39 32.37
C LYS A 109 5.53 -4.86 33.52
N ASN A 110 5.19 -3.57 33.49
CA ASN A 110 4.61 -2.87 34.64
C ASN A 110 3.08 -2.77 34.58
N ARG A 111 2.49 -2.76 33.37
CA ARG A 111 1.03 -2.71 33.19
C ARG A 111 0.40 -4.07 32.85
N GLU A 112 1.21 -5.13 32.80
CA GLU A 112 0.80 -6.51 32.53
C GLU A 112 -0.05 -6.70 31.26
N SER A 113 0.03 -5.76 30.30
CA SER A 113 -0.66 -5.87 29.02
C SER A 113 0.00 -6.96 28.18
N TRP A 114 -0.79 -7.72 27.43
CA TRP A 114 -0.30 -8.75 26.52
C TRP A 114 -1.02 -8.66 25.16
N CYS A 115 -0.97 -9.74 24.37
CA CYS A 115 -1.54 -9.82 23.04
C CYS A 115 -2.99 -9.32 22.98
N PRO A 116 -3.29 -8.24 22.24
CA PRO A 116 -4.64 -7.67 22.16
C PRO A 116 -5.65 -8.66 21.56
N HIS A 117 -5.22 -9.50 20.62
CA HIS A 117 -6.03 -10.56 20.01
C HIS A 117 -6.43 -11.67 21.01
N CYS A 118 -5.66 -11.88 22.09
CA CYS A 118 -6.05 -12.82 23.14
C CYS A 118 -7.09 -12.24 24.10
N GLN A 119 -7.32 -10.92 24.08
CA GLN A 119 -8.15 -10.20 25.05
C GLN A 119 -9.44 -9.63 24.45
N ILE A 120 -9.64 -9.63 23.12
CA ILE A 120 -10.85 -9.07 22.48
C ILE A 120 -11.96 -10.13 22.41
N ASN A 121 -13.22 -9.66 22.43
CA ASN A 121 -14.50 -10.39 22.47
C ASN A 121 -14.78 -11.40 21.35
N ILE A 122 -13.76 -11.76 20.57
CA ILE A 122 -13.83 -12.71 19.46
C ILE A 122 -14.24 -14.11 19.95
N ASN A 123 -13.94 -14.46 21.20
CA ASN A 123 -14.35 -15.76 21.75
C ASN A 123 -15.85 -15.83 21.99
N GLU A 124 -16.47 -14.75 22.49
CA GLU A 124 -17.93 -14.66 22.60
C GLU A 124 -18.58 -14.78 21.22
N GLU A 125 -18.10 -14.04 20.21
CA GLU A 125 -18.65 -14.09 18.86
C GLU A 125 -18.39 -15.43 18.14
N LYS A 126 -17.24 -16.07 18.36
CA LYS A 126 -16.99 -17.43 17.87
C LYS A 126 -17.97 -18.42 18.48
N CYS A 127 -18.22 -18.35 19.79
CA CYS A 127 -19.22 -19.21 20.44
C CYS A 127 -20.62 -18.94 19.88
N ARG A 128 -20.96 -17.67 19.67
CA ARG A 128 -22.22 -17.25 19.04
C ARG A 128 -22.37 -17.84 17.64
N PHE A 129 -21.35 -17.73 16.79
CA PHE A 129 -21.34 -18.29 15.45
C PHE A 129 -21.51 -19.81 15.45
N ILE A 130 -20.82 -20.52 16.33
CA ILE A 130 -20.94 -21.97 16.46
C ILE A 130 -22.38 -22.36 16.84
N LEU A 131 -22.97 -21.70 17.84
CA LEU A 131 -24.36 -21.92 18.26
C LEU A 131 -25.35 -21.65 17.12
N GLN A 132 -25.18 -20.53 16.42
CA GLN A 132 -26.03 -20.16 15.27
C GLN A 132 -25.92 -21.18 14.14
N THR A 133 -24.71 -21.66 13.84
CA THR A 133 -24.49 -22.64 12.76
C THR A 133 -25.13 -23.99 13.10
N PHE A 134 -24.98 -24.45 14.34
CA PHE A 134 -25.58 -25.70 14.78
C PHE A 134 -27.11 -25.67 14.86
N THR A 135 -27.69 -24.54 15.24
CA THR A 135 -29.13 -24.44 15.53
C THR A 135 -29.94 -23.73 14.45
N GLY A 136 -29.28 -22.97 13.56
CA GLY A 136 -29.91 -22.06 12.60
C GLY A 136 -30.65 -20.88 13.24
N LYS A 137 -30.45 -20.63 14.53
CA LYS A 137 -31.17 -19.61 15.31
C LYS A 137 -30.22 -18.53 15.80
N SER A 138 -30.68 -17.28 15.83
CA SER A 138 -29.88 -16.15 16.31
C SER A 138 -29.83 -16.11 17.84
N PHE A 139 -28.69 -15.66 18.37
CA PHE A 139 -28.46 -15.50 19.80
C PHE A 139 -28.01 -14.05 20.04
N PRO A 140 -28.89 -13.05 20.13
CA PRO A 140 -28.50 -11.69 20.49
C PRO A 140 -28.09 -11.58 21.97
N LYS A 141 -27.29 -10.55 22.31
CA LYS A 141 -27.07 -10.15 23.70
C LYS A 141 -28.39 -9.79 24.37
N ASN A 142 -28.59 -10.22 25.61
CA ASN A 142 -29.88 -10.03 26.29
C ASN A 142 -29.68 -9.68 27.77
N ARG A 143 -30.31 -8.59 28.22
CA ARG A 143 -30.35 -8.16 29.63
C ARG A 143 -31.69 -8.43 30.32
N GLN A 144 -32.74 -8.67 29.54
CA GLN A 144 -34.11 -8.86 30.05
C GLN A 144 -34.24 -10.13 30.87
N VAL A 145 -33.51 -11.19 30.48
CA VAL A 145 -33.43 -12.47 31.22
C VAL A 145 -33.00 -12.26 32.68
N PHE A 146 -32.21 -11.23 32.96
CA PHE A 146 -31.70 -10.94 34.30
C PHE A 146 -32.29 -9.65 34.89
N ASN A 147 -33.56 -9.34 34.60
CA ASN A 147 -34.25 -8.15 35.11
C ASN A 147 -33.50 -6.82 34.86
N GLN A 148 -32.77 -6.73 33.74
CA GLN A 148 -31.89 -5.61 33.37
C GLN A 148 -30.67 -5.37 34.27
N LEU A 149 -30.47 -6.19 35.31
CA LEU A 149 -29.35 -6.06 36.24
C LEU A 149 -28.05 -6.63 35.67
N TYR A 150 -28.15 -7.67 34.84
CA TYR A 150 -27.00 -8.34 34.23
C TYR A 150 -27.19 -8.53 32.72
N GLU A 151 -26.09 -8.65 31.98
CA GLU A 151 -26.09 -8.97 30.55
C GLU A 151 -25.65 -10.41 30.34
N MET A 152 -26.37 -11.12 29.46
CA MET A 152 -26.00 -12.43 28.94
C MET A 152 -25.33 -12.28 27.57
N ASP A 153 -24.23 -13.01 27.36
CA ASP A 153 -23.45 -12.95 26.12
C ASP A 153 -24.30 -13.33 24.91
N GLY A 154 -25.20 -14.30 25.02
CA GLY A 154 -26.25 -14.52 24.02
C GLY A 154 -27.41 -15.38 24.50
N TYR A 155 -28.61 -15.08 24.00
CA TYR A 155 -29.85 -15.78 24.32
C TYR A 155 -30.69 -16.06 23.09
N ASN A 156 -31.27 -17.25 23.00
CA ASN A 156 -32.35 -17.54 22.06
C ASN A 156 -33.64 -17.92 22.81
N ASP A 157 -34.72 -17.19 22.54
CA ASP A 157 -35.98 -17.36 23.26
C ASP A 157 -36.77 -18.59 22.81
N GLU A 158 -36.69 -18.97 21.53
CA GLU A 158 -37.41 -20.14 21.00
C GLU A 158 -36.85 -21.45 21.56
N LEU A 159 -35.53 -21.55 21.66
CA LEU A 159 -34.84 -22.73 22.18
C LEU A 159 -34.73 -22.72 23.72
N LYS A 160 -34.97 -21.56 24.34
CA LYS A 160 -34.68 -21.29 25.76
C LYS A 160 -33.24 -21.64 26.12
N ILE A 161 -32.29 -21.23 25.28
CA ILE A 161 -30.86 -21.48 25.47
C ILE A 161 -30.13 -20.15 25.63
N GLY A 162 -29.33 -20.05 26.69
CA GLY A 162 -28.38 -18.96 26.91
C GLY A 162 -26.95 -19.47 26.86
N PHE A 163 -25.98 -18.61 26.54
CA PHE A 163 -24.58 -18.91 26.72
C PHE A 163 -23.80 -17.75 27.35
N GLU A 164 -22.73 -18.10 28.05
CA GLU A 164 -21.77 -17.19 28.68
C GLU A 164 -20.34 -17.69 28.45
N TYR A 165 -19.44 -16.81 28.01
CA TYR A 165 -18.02 -17.09 27.90
C TYR A 165 -17.28 -16.56 29.13
N HIS A 166 -16.84 -17.47 29.99
CA HIS A 166 -16.15 -17.09 31.22
C HIS A 166 -14.66 -16.87 30.97
N GLY A 167 -14.26 -15.59 30.91
CA GLY A 167 -12.86 -15.16 30.88
C GLY A 167 -12.06 -15.56 32.13
N ARG A 168 -10.74 -15.37 32.10
CA ARG A 168 -9.82 -15.70 33.21
C ARG A 168 -10.22 -15.02 34.53
N GLN A 169 -10.84 -13.83 34.46
CA GLN A 169 -11.33 -13.10 35.64
C GLN A 169 -12.43 -13.82 36.44
N HIS A 170 -13.12 -14.81 35.87
CA HIS A 170 -14.12 -15.62 36.60
C HIS A 170 -13.48 -16.70 37.50
N TYR A 171 -12.21 -17.03 37.27
CA TYR A 171 -11.55 -18.17 37.91
C TYR A 171 -10.38 -17.75 38.82
N GLU A 172 -9.67 -16.68 38.46
CA GLU A 172 -8.46 -16.26 39.16
C GLU A 172 -8.56 -14.80 39.63
N TYR A 173 -7.91 -14.49 40.74
CA TYR A 173 -7.77 -13.10 41.17
C TYR A 173 -6.80 -12.39 40.24
N ILE A 174 -7.30 -11.40 39.51
CA ILE A 174 -6.49 -10.62 38.59
C ILE A 174 -6.44 -9.18 39.08
N LYS A 175 -5.25 -8.72 39.50
CA LYS A 175 -5.02 -7.40 40.14
C LYS A 175 -5.49 -6.20 39.30
N HIS A 176 -5.60 -6.36 37.98
CA HIS A 176 -6.06 -5.31 37.07
C HIS A 176 -7.59 -5.30 36.84
N TRP A 177 -8.31 -6.37 37.17
CA TRP A 177 -9.79 -6.44 37.10
C TRP A 177 -10.47 -6.47 38.48
N HIS A 178 -9.70 -6.76 39.55
CA HIS A 178 -10.17 -6.83 40.92
C HIS A 178 -9.35 -5.84 41.79
N ALA A 179 -10.03 -4.94 42.49
CA ALA A 179 -9.40 -3.99 43.42
C ALA A 179 -8.90 -4.71 44.69
N ASN A 180 -9.58 -5.78 45.10
CA ASN A 180 -9.20 -6.61 46.24
C ASN A 180 -9.74 -8.05 46.09
N LYS A 181 -9.21 -9.00 46.88
CA LYS A 181 -9.56 -10.44 46.77
C LYS A 181 -11.05 -10.74 46.92
N SER A 182 -11.80 -9.86 47.59
CA SER A 182 -13.26 -9.91 47.74
C SER A 182 -14.02 -9.75 46.41
N ASP A 183 -13.45 -9.08 45.40
CA ASP A 183 -14.12 -8.90 44.11
C ASP A 183 -14.24 -10.20 43.31
N LEU A 184 -13.27 -11.12 43.46
CA LEU A 184 -13.36 -12.46 42.88
C LEU A 184 -14.50 -13.27 43.51
N GLU A 185 -14.69 -13.17 44.83
CA GLU A 185 -15.79 -13.83 45.53
C GLU A 185 -17.14 -13.22 45.14
N LEU A 186 -17.23 -11.89 45.00
CA LEU A 186 -18.42 -11.21 44.49
C LEU A 186 -18.76 -11.63 43.05
N ARG A 187 -17.75 -11.86 42.21
CA ARG A 187 -17.94 -12.34 40.84
C ARG A 187 -18.47 -13.77 40.81
N LYS A 188 -17.92 -14.68 41.64
CA LYS A 188 -18.45 -16.04 41.81
C LYS A 188 -19.89 -16.03 42.33
N GLU A 189 -20.22 -15.12 43.24
CA GLU A 189 -21.59 -14.96 43.76
C GLU A 189 -22.53 -14.47 42.64
N THR A 190 -22.07 -13.53 41.82
CA THR A 190 -22.81 -13.04 40.65
C THR A 190 -23.08 -14.15 39.63
N ASP A 191 -22.10 -15.01 39.36
CA ASP A 191 -22.25 -16.14 38.43
C ASP A 191 -23.29 -17.15 38.94
N LYS A 192 -23.30 -17.43 40.25
CA LYS A 192 -24.33 -18.29 40.88
C LYS A 192 -25.73 -17.69 40.79
N ILE A 193 -25.86 -16.37 40.95
CA ILE A 193 -27.14 -15.67 40.80
C ILE A 193 -27.62 -15.79 39.36
N LYS A 194 -26.74 -15.58 38.37
CA LYS A 194 -27.07 -15.76 36.95
C LYS A 194 -27.54 -17.19 36.65
N GLU A 195 -26.85 -18.20 37.16
CA GLU A 195 -27.24 -19.61 37.00
C GLU A 195 -28.62 -19.89 37.62
N SER A 196 -28.87 -19.38 38.84
CA SER A 196 -30.16 -19.52 39.52
C SER A 196 -31.30 -18.86 38.73
N LEU A 197 -31.08 -17.63 38.23
CA LEU A 197 -32.05 -16.93 37.40
C LEU A 197 -32.33 -17.67 36.09
N CYS A 198 -31.31 -18.28 35.46
CA CYS A 198 -31.53 -19.12 34.29
C CYS A 198 -32.42 -20.32 34.61
N ILE A 199 -32.18 -21.00 35.73
CA ILE A 199 -33.01 -22.14 36.17
C ILE A 199 -34.45 -21.71 36.42
N GLU A 200 -34.66 -20.61 37.15
CA GLU A 200 -36.00 -20.06 37.44
C GLU A 200 -36.78 -19.69 36.18
N ASN A 201 -36.09 -19.15 35.17
CA ASN A 201 -36.69 -18.79 33.89
C ASN A 201 -36.77 -19.96 32.88
N GLY A 202 -36.38 -21.18 33.28
CA GLY A 202 -36.39 -22.37 32.42
C GLY A 202 -35.38 -22.31 31.27
N ILE A 203 -34.30 -21.55 31.44
CA ILE A 203 -33.26 -21.32 30.44
C ILE A 203 -32.12 -22.31 30.66
N LYS A 204 -31.74 -22.99 29.57
CA LYS A 204 -30.61 -23.92 29.54
C LYS A 204 -29.33 -23.13 29.26
N LEU A 205 -28.50 -22.94 30.28
CA LEU A 205 -27.28 -22.13 30.21
C LEU A 205 -26.06 -22.96 29.82
N ILE A 206 -25.38 -22.57 28.74
CA ILE A 206 -24.10 -23.16 28.31
C ILE A 206 -22.96 -22.23 28.73
N ILE A 207 -22.09 -22.73 29.62
CA ILE A 207 -20.90 -21.98 30.06
C ILE A 207 -19.68 -22.45 29.27
N ILE A 208 -19.00 -21.53 28.59
CA ILE A 208 -17.77 -21.79 27.86
C ILE A 208 -16.58 -21.16 28.62
N PRO A 209 -15.74 -21.97 29.30
CA PRO A 209 -14.62 -21.44 30.07
C PRO A 209 -13.42 -21.04 29.20
N TYR A 210 -12.65 -20.03 29.62
CA TYR A 210 -11.50 -19.52 28.86
C TYR A 210 -10.40 -20.54 28.57
N PHE A 211 -10.27 -21.59 29.39
CA PHE A 211 -9.27 -22.64 29.17
C PHE A 211 -9.61 -23.54 27.97
N VAL A 212 -10.85 -23.47 27.45
CA VAL A 212 -11.25 -24.08 26.17
C VAL A 212 -10.75 -23.19 25.04
N ASN A 213 -9.46 -23.37 24.73
CA ASN A 213 -8.71 -22.43 23.92
C ASN A 213 -8.82 -22.74 22.41
N SER A 214 -8.92 -24.01 22.02
CA SER A 214 -8.97 -24.39 20.62
C SER A 214 -10.38 -24.33 20.04
N GLU A 215 -10.48 -24.02 18.74
CA GLU A 215 -11.77 -23.97 18.04
C GLU A 215 -12.46 -25.33 18.02
N LYS A 216 -11.68 -26.40 17.85
CA LYS A 216 -12.18 -27.77 17.88
C LYS A 216 -12.82 -28.12 19.23
N GLU A 217 -12.20 -27.72 20.34
CA GLU A 217 -12.78 -27.97 21.68
C GLU A 217 -14.03 -27.14 21.93
N LYS A 218 -14.09 -25.89 21.46
CA LYS A 218 -15.31 -25.05 21.55
C LYS A 218 -16.48 -25.71 20.81
N ILE A 219 -16.23 -26.15 19.57
CA ILE A 219 -17.21 -26.86 18.75
C ILE A 219 -17.71 -28.11 19.48
N ALA A 220 -16.80 -28.96 19.95
CA ALA A 220 -17.16 -30.19 20.64
C ALA A 220 -17.94 -29.95 21.95
N LEU A 221 -17.55 -28.95 22.74
CA LEU A 221 -18.24 -28.60 23.98
C LEU A 221 -19.66 -28.11 23.71
N ILE A 222 -19.82 -27.15 22.80
CA ILE A 222 -21.12 -26.58 22.45
C ILE A 222 -22.02 -27.68 21.87
N GLN A 223 -21.49 -28.50 20.98
CA GLN A 223 -22.23 -29.62 20.39
C GLN A 223 -22.74 -30.59 21.47
N ARG A 224 -21.87 -30.96 22.43
CA ARG A 224 -22.23 -31.86 23.52
C ARG A 224 -23.34 -31.29 24.40
N GLU A 225 -23.24 -30.01 24.80
CA GLU A 225 -24.25 -29.39 25.64
C GLU A 225 -25.60 -29.22 24.90
N LEU A 226 -25.58 -28.85 23.62
CA LEU A 226 -26.81 -28.81 22.80
C LEU A 226 -27.51 -30.17 22.72
N LEU A 227 -26.74 -31.24 22.49
CA LEU A 227 -27.28 -32.61 22.43
C LEU A 227 -27.80 -33.09 23.79
N LYS A 228 -27.10 -32.77 24.89
CA LYS A 228 -27.55 -33.04 26.26
C LYS A 228 -28.90 -32.38 26.55
N TYR A 229 -29.13 -31.20 25.98
CA TYR A 229 -30.38 -30.48 26.08
C TYR A 229 -31.49 -30.94 25.12
N GLY A 230 -31.23 -31.97 24.32
CA GLY A 230 -32.19 -32.57 23.39
C GLY A 230 -32.41 -31.74 22.11
N ILE A 231 -31.49 -30.83 21.78
CA ILE A 231 -31.62 -29.95 20.61
C ILE A 231 -31.18 -30.69 19.36
N LYS A 232 -32.03 -30.67 18.33
CA LYS A 232 -31.69 -31.20 17.01
C LYS A 232 -30.76 -30.22 16.28
N LEU A 233 -29.57 -30.68 15.94
CA LEU A 233 -28.60 -29.91 15.17
C LEU A 233 -28.97 -29.92 13.68
N ILE A 234 -28.84 -28.78 13.02
CA ILE A 234 -29.03 -28.64 11.56
C ILE A 234 -27.83 -29.22 10.81
N THR A 235 -26.64 -29.12 11.39
CA THR A 235 -25.38 -29.64 10.86
C THR A 235 -24.55 -30.26 11.98
N ASN A 236 -23.68 -31.21 11.65
CA ASN A 236 -22.70 -31.78 12.56
C ASN A 236 -21.28 -31.28 12.30
N THR A 237 -21.10 -30.44 11.29
CA THR A 237 -19.82 -29.90 10.86
C THR A 237 -19.88 -28.38 10.82
N ILE A 238 -18.87 -27.73 11.37
CA ILE A 238 -18.70 -26.27 11.35
C ILE A 238 -17.39 -25.97 10.65
N ASN A 239 -17.44 -25.11 9.63
CA ASN A 239 -16.24 -24.51 9.07
C ASN A 239 -15.99 -23.15 9.74
N MET A 240 -14.87 -23.03 10.45
CA MET A 240 -14.51 -21.77 11.12
C MET A 240 -13.99 -20.71 10.15
N GLU A 241 -13.68 -21.07 8.90
CA GLU A 241 -13.30 -20.10 7.85
C GLU A 241 -14.48 -19.19 7.46
N ASP A 242 -15.71 -19.68 7.64
CA ASP A 242 -16.94 -18.93 7.36
C ASP A 242 -17.27 -17.89 8.44
N PHE A 243 -16.56 -17.92 9.58
CA PHE A 243 -16.75 -16.97 10.66
C PHE A 243 -16.33 -15.57 10.23
N ARG A 244 -17.27 -14.61 10.26
CA ARG A 244 -17.00 -13.19 10.03
C ARG A 244 -17.21 -12.36 11.30
N PHE A 245 -16.19 -11.59 11.70
CA PHE A 245 -16.27 -10.67 12.85
C PHE A 245 -16.28 -9.22 12.38
N ASN A 246 -17.29 -8.47 12.83
CA ASN A 246 -17.56 -7.08 12.43
C ASN A 246 -17.79 -6.92 10.92
N ASP A 247 -18.71 -7.76 10.39
CA ASP A 247 -18.95 -7.94 8.96
C ASP A 247 -19.30 -6.64 8.21
N GLN A 248 -20.03 -5.72 8.83
CA GLN A 248 -20.33 -4.40 8.25
C GLN A 248 -19.08 -3.60 7.88
N MET A 249 -18.03 -3.68 8.70
CA MET A 249 -16.76 -3.02 8.41
C MET A 249 -15.98 -3.77 7.33
N LEU A 250 -16.01 -5.10 7.35
CA LEU A 250 -15.41 -5.91 6.29
C LEU A 250 -16.05 -5.63 4.93
N GLU A 251 -17.38 -5.50 4.85
CA GLU A 251 -18.08 -5.09 3.62
C GLU A 251 -17.64 -3.70 3.16
N ARG A 252 -17.48 -2.75 4.09
CA ARG A 252 -16.97 -1.41 3.76
C ARG A 252 -15.56 -1.48 3.16
N TYR A 253 -14.68 -2.29 3.73
CA TYR A 253 -13.31 -2.43 3.25
C TYR A 253 -13.22 -3.26 1.98
N ALA A 254 -14.09 -4.24 1.78
CA ALA A 254 -14.24 -4.96 0.53
C ALA A 254 -14.59 -3.99 -0.62
N LYS A 255 -15.54 -3.06 -0.41
CA LYS A 255 -15.84 -2.01 -1.40
C LYS A 255 -14.64 -1.11 -1.71
N ILE A 256 -13.82 -0.79 -0.71
CA ILE A 256 -12.59 -0.01 -0.92
C ILE A 256 -11.56 -0.81 -1.71
N ALA A 257 -11.42 -2.10 -1.42
CA ALA A 257 -10.55 -3.00 -2.17
C ALA A 257 -10.99 -3.10 -3.64
N GLU A 258 -12.29 -3.29 -3.89
CA GLU A 258 -12.87 -3.32 -5.24
C GLU A 258 -12.58 -2.02 -5.99
N SER A 259 -12.74 -0.88 -5.30
CA SER A 259 -12.43 0.46 -5.85
C SER A 259 -10.95 0.64 -6.21
N ASN A 260 -10.07 -0.12 -5.57
CA ASN A 260 -8.63 -0.14 -5.85
C ASN A 260 -8.23 -1.28 -6.81
N GLY A 261 -9.21 -1.96 -7.42
CA GLY A 261 -9.01 -3.12 -8.26
C GLY A 261 -8.45 -4.28 -7.46
N GLY A 262 -9.20 -4.81 -6.51
CA GLY A 262 -8.78 -5.93 -5.69
C GLY A 262 -9.85 -6.40 -4.70
N ASN A 263 -9.47 -7.32 -3.81
CA ASN A 263 -10.36 -7.98 -2.85
C ASN A 263 -9.84 -7.85 -1.42
N CYS A 264 -10.75 -7.79 -0.44
CA CYS A 264 -10.43 -7.97 0.97
C CYS A 264 -10.59 -9.46 1.32
N LEU A 265 -9.50 -10.13 1.67
CA LEU A 265 -9.48 -11.56 1.98
C LEU A 265 -9.76 -11.84 3.45
N SER A 266 -9.52 -10.87 4.33
CA SER A 266 -9.81 -11.03 5.76
C SER A 266 -11.31 -11.21 6.02
N ASN A 267 -11.61 -12.12 6.93
CA ASN A 267 -12.94 -12.38 7.49
C ASN A 267 -13.10 -11.82 8.90
N ILE A 268 -12.07 -11.18 9.47
CA ILE A 268 -12.11 -10.59 10.81
C ILE A 268 -11.65 -9.14 10.72
N PHE A 269 -12.49 -8.20 11.16
CA PHE A 269 -12.10 -6.81 11.36
C PHE A 269 -12.19 -6.44 12.84
N GLU A 270 -11.05 -6.18 13.45
CA GLU A 270 -10.94 -5.77 14.85
C GLU A 270 -10.98 -4.25 14.98
N ASP A 271 -10.06 -3.58 14.30
CA ASP A 271 -9.91 -2.13 14.26
C ASP A 271 -9.18 -1.67 12.99
N ALA A 272 -9.06 -0.35 12.79
CA ALA A 272 -8.50 0.23 11.58
C ALA A 272 -6.96 0.19 11.49
N HIS A 273 -6.26 -0.22 12.55
CA HIS A 273 -4.80 -0.31 12.63
C HIS A 273 -4.30 -1.74 12.47
N THR A 274 -5.09 -2.74 12.87
CA THR A 274 -4.80 -4.15 12.61
C THR A 274 -4.78 -4.45 11.10
N PRO A 275 -3.70 -5.04 10.57
CA PRO A 275 -3.62 -5.42 9.16
C PRO A 275 -4.72 -6.39 8.75
N LEU A 276 -5.35 -6.12 7.61
CA LEU A 276 -6.14 -7.09 6.87
C LEU A 276 -5.30 -7.65 5.73
N GLU A 277 -5.70 -8.81 5.22
CA GLU A 277 -5.18 -9.43 4.02
C GLU A 277 -5.98 -8.96 2.80
N TRP A 278 -5.26 -8.56 1.77
CA TRP A 278 -5.80 -7.99 0.54
C TRP A 278 -5.21 -8.71 -0.67
N GLU A 279 -5.95 -8.71 -1.76
CA GLU A 279 -5.51 -9.16 -3.08
C GLU A 279 -5.68 -8.00 -4.06
N CYS A 280 -4.69 -7.72 -4.91
CA CYS A 280 -4.86 -6.75 -6.01
C CYS A 280 -5.24 -7.42 -7.33
N ILE A 281 -5.59 -6.63 -8.34
CA ILE A 281 -5.98 -7.08 -9.69
C ILE A 281 -4.89 -7.88 -10.41
N ASN A 282 -3.63 -7.69 -10.02
CA ASN A 282 -2.50 -8.48 -10.53
C ASN A 282 -2.29 -9.80 -9.75
N GLY A 283 -3.19 -10.15 -8.83
CA GLY A 283 -3.13 -11.36 -8.01
C GLY A 283 -2.11 -11.32 -6.87
N HIS A 284 -1.58 -10.14 -6.52
CA HIS A 284 -0.67 -10.06 -5.36
C HIS A 284 -1.47 -10.03 -4.07
N CYS A 285 -1.19 -10.99 -3.19
CA CYS A 285 -1.66 -10.98 -1.81
C CYS A 285 -0.71 -10.15 -0.92
N PHE A 286 -1.26 -9.26 -0.10
CA PHE A 286 -0.49 -8.42 0.81
C PHE A 286 -1.27 -8.06 2.07
N SER A 287 -0.54 -7.88 3.16
CA SER A 287 -1.08 -7.48 4.46
C SER A 287 -0.94 -5.97 4.67
N MET A 288 -2.02 -5.27 5.01
CA MET A 288 -1.98 -3.83 5.30
C MET A 288 -3.13 -3.37 6.19
N SER A 289 -2.89 -2.36 7.02
CA SER A 289 -3.94 -1.79 7.88
C SER A 289 -5.01 -1.05 7.06
N PRO A 290 -6.29 -1.13 7.48
CA PRO A 290 -7.39 -0.40 6.87
C PRO A 290 -7.20 1.12 6.83
N THR A 291 -6.57 1.71 7.86
CA THR A 291 -6.19 3.13 7.89
C THR A 291 -5.24 3.51 6.76
N ASN A 292 -4.24 2.67 6.47
CA ASN A 292 -3.29 2.90 5.38
C ASN A 292 -3.97 2.78 4.01
N ILE A 293 -4.87 1.82 3.86
CA ILE A 293 -5.68 1.62 2.65
C ILE A 293 -6.57 2.84 2.41
N GLN A 294 -7.27 3.32 3.43
CA GLN A 294 -8.08 4.55 3.38
C GLN A 294 -7.25 5.80 3.06
N SER A 295 -5.99 5.86 3.51
CA SER A 295 -5.06 6.94 3.18
C SER A 295 -4.55 6.92 1.73
N GLY A 296 -4.97 5.92 0.94
CA GLY A 296 -4.62 5.76 -0.47
C GLY A 296 -3.34 4.97 -0.72
N ARG A 297 -2.83 4.21 0.27
CA ARG A 297 -1.78 3.22 0.01
C ARG A 297 -2.42 1.97 -0.56
N TRP A 298 -1.81 1.39 -1.59
CA TRP A 298 -2.30 0.15 -2.20
C TRP A 298 -1.15 -0.68 -2.77
N CYS A 299 -1.28 -2.01 -2.67
CA CYS A 299 -0.38 -3.07 -3.15
C CYS A 299 1.11 -2.71 -3.26
N PRO A 300 1.99 -3.19 -2.34
CA PRO A 300 3.41 -2.85 -2.35
C PRO A 300 4.20 -3.52 -3.49
N TYR A 301 3.66 -4.59 -4.09
CA TYR A 301 4.33 -5.39 -5.11
C TYR A 301 4.05 -4.91 -6.53
N CYS A 302 2.92 -4.26 -6.75
CA CYS A 302 2.72 -3.47 -7.96
C CYS A 302 3.78 -2.36 -7.94
N LYS A 303 4.64 -2.27 -8.96
CA LYS A 303 5.71 -1.25 -9.10
C LYS A 303 5.18 0.21 -9.21
N ILE A 304 3.97 0.46 -8.72
CA ILE A 304 3.19 1.71 -8.76
C ILE A 304 2.97 2.25 -7.32
N GLY A 305 3.86 1.93 -6.38
CA GLY A 305 3.71 2.16 -4.93
C GLY A 305 3.66 3.63 -4.44
N THR A 306 3.20 4.59 -5.24
CA THR A 306 3.07 6.00 -4.84
C THR A 306 1.82 6.71 -5.37
N VAL A 307 0.85 6.02 -5.98
CA VAL A 307 -0.36 6.71 -6.48
C VAL A 307 -1.38 6.88 -5.36
N ARG A 308 -1.43 8.08 -4.78
CA ARG A 308 -2.52 8.53 -3.90
C ARG A 308 -3.77 8.78 -4.75
N GLY A 309 -4.76 7.90 -4.68
CA GLY A 309 -6.08 8.12 -5.29
C GLY A 309 -6.74 6.84 -5.83
N PRO A 310 -8.04 6.89 -6.15
CA PRO A 310 -8.79 5.73 -6.65
C PRO A 310 -8.15 5.21 -7.94
N TYR A 311 -7.95 3.88 -7.99
CA TYR A 311 -7.41 3.19 -9.16
C TYR A 311 -8.39 3.33 -10.32
N LYS A 312 -8.10 4.24 -11.26
CA LYS A 312 -8.77 4.29 -12.55
C LYS A 312 -7.81 3.78 -13.63
N PRO A 313 -8.07 2.62 -14.25
CA PRO A 313 -7.24 2.14 -15.35
C PRO A 313 -7.17 3.16 -16.48
N LEU A 314 -6.13 3.09 -17.31
CA LEU A 314 -5.89 4.00 -18.44
C LEU A 314 -7.12 4.12 -19.35
N SER A 315 -7.80 3.00 -19.61
CA SER A 315 -9.06 2.94 -20.36
C SER A 315 -10.16 3.84 -19.78
N GLN A 316 -10.33 3.84 -18.47
CA GLN A 316 -11.38 4.59 -17.77
C GLN A 316 -10.98 6.03 -17.48
N HIS A 317 -9.69 6.30 -17.30
CA HIS A 317 -9.19 7.64 -17.03
C HIS A 317 -8.98 8.45 -18.31
N ASN A 318 -8.54 7.83 -19.41
CA ASN A 318 -8.28 8.51 -20.67
C ASN A 318 -8.60 7.59 -21.86
N LEU A 319 -9.88 7.59 -22.24
CA LEU A 319 -10.43 6.82 -23.35
C LEU A 319 -9.72 7.11 -24.69
N GLU A 320 -9.37 8.37 -24.97
CA GLU A 320 -8.68 8.72 -26.21
C GLU A 320 -7.28 8.13 -26.28
N LEU A 321 -6.55 8.14 -25.16
CA LEU A 321 -5.23 7.56 -25.09
C LEU A 321 -5.31 6.02 -25.17
N ALA A 322 -6.27 5.40 -24.48
CA ALA A 322 -6.49 3.96 -24.57
C ALA A 322 -6.85 3.50 -25.99
N ALA A 323 -7.55 4.34 -26.77
CA ALA A 323 -7.85 4.07 -28.18
C ALA A 323 -6.60 4.07 -29.08
N GLU A 324 -5.49 4.66 -28.64
CA GLU A 324 -4.20 4.60 -29.34
C GLU A 324 -3.36 3.37 -28.93
N TRP A 325 -3.86 2.48 -28.07
CA TRP A 325 -3.15 1.26 -27.70
C TRP A 325 -2.96 0.36 -28.91
N HIS A 326 -1.76 -0.19 -29.10
CA HIS A 326 -1.52 -1.07 -30.22
C HIS A 326 -2.27 -2.41 -30.06
N PRO A 327 -3.06 -2.86 -31.05
CA PRO A 327 -3.95 -4.03 -30.91
C PRO A 327 -3.27 -5.40 -30.81
N THR A 328 -1.94 -5.49 -30.97
CA THR A 328 -1.23 -6.78 -31.12
C THR A 328 0.18 -6.78 -30.54
N LYS A 329 0.91 -5.65 -30.60
CA LYS A 329 2.31 -5.57 -30.15
C LYS A 329 2.51 -5.54 -28.64
N ASN A 330 1.45 -5.34 -27.86
CA ASN A 330 1.50 -5.38 -26.40
C ASN A 330 1.17 -6.78 -25.82
N GLY A 331 1.01 -7.79 -26.69
CA GLY A 331 0.71 -9.16 -26.26
C GLY A 331 -0.63 -9.23 -25.52
N ILE A 332 -0.64 -9.87 -24.35
CA ILE A 332 -1.83 -10.02 -23.49
C ILE A 332 -2.16 -8.76 -22.67
N GLN A 333 -1.31 -7.73 -22.73
CA GLN A 333 -1.46 -6.52 -21.93
C GLN A 333 -2.48 -5.57 -22.55
N SER A 334 -3.42 -5.09 -21.73
CA SER A 334 -4.45 -4.12 -22.11
C SER A 334 -4.26 -2.78 -21.37
N PRO A 335 -4.88 -1.69 -21.86
CA PRO A 335 -4.95 -0.43 -21.11
C PRO A 335 -5.53 -0.57 -19.70
N ASP A 336 -6.35 -1.60 -19.44
CA ASP A 336 -6.92 -1.84 -18.11
C ASP A 336 -5.88 -2.28 -17.08
N ASN A 337 -4.73 -2.80 -17.53
CA ASN A 337 -3.68 -3.25 -16.64
C ASN A 337 -2.79 -2.11 -16.10
N PHE A 338 -2.94 -0.88 -16.62
CA PHE A 338 -2.02 0.21 -16.32
C PHE A 338 -2.73 1.50 -15.89
N LEU A 339 -2.07 2.25 -15.01
CA LEU A 339 -2.45 3.63 -14.69
C LEU A 339 -1.85 4.61 -15.69
N VAL A 340 -2.50 5.77 -15.86
CA VAL A 340 -2.02 6.86 -16.74
C VAL A 340 -0.64 7.40 -16.35
N THR A 341 -0.20 7.20 -15.10
CA THR A 341 1.10 7.63 -14.57
C THR A 341 2.19 6.55 -14.66
N SER A 342 1.90 5.40 -15.26
CA SER A 342 2.85 4.29 -15.39
C SER A 342 4.09 4.68 -16.22
N ALA A 343 5.27 4.29 -15.76
CA ALA A 343 6.52 4.44 -16.51
C ALA A 343 6.78 3.31 -17.53
N GLU A 344 5.86 2.34 -17.63
CA GLU A 344 6.00 1.23 -18.57
C GLU A 344 5.96 1.72 -20.02
N THR A 345 6.88 1.17 -20.83
CA THR A 345 6.97 1.45 -22.26
C THR A 345 6.14 0.43 -23.02
N VAL A 346 5.15 0.92 -23.76
CA VAL A 346 4.21 0.09 -24.53
C VAL A 346 4.14 0.60 -25.97
N TRP A 347 3.64 -0.24 -26.86
CA TRP A 347 3.40 0.11 -28.26
C TRP A 347 2.09 0.87 -28.43
N TRP A 348 2.16 1.96 -29.18
CA TRP A 348 1.04 2.80 -29.56
C TRP A 348 0.82 2.74 -31.07
N LEU A 349 -0.44 2.86 -31.49
CA LEU A 349 -0.86 3.01 -32.87
C LEU A 349 -1.62 4.33 -33.01
N GLY A 350 -0.97 5.32 -33.62
CA GLY A 350 -1.56 6.64 -33.82
C GLY A 350 -2.57 6.60 -34.96
N LYS A 351 -3.54 7.54 -34.94
CA LYS A 351 -4.52 7.72 -36.04
C LYS A 351 -3.90 7.86 -37.43
N CYS A 352 -2.64 8.31 -37.50
CA CYS A 352 -1.85 8.40 -38.72
C CYS A 352 -1.22 7.06 -39.17
N GLY A 353 -1.57 5.93 -38.55
CA GLY A 353 -1.02 4.60 -38.82
C GLY A 353 0.41 4.39 -38.34
N HIS A 354 0.95 5.31 -37.55
CA HIS A 354 2.30 5.20 -37.02
C HIS A 354 2.31 4.32 -35.78
N GLU A 355 3.19 3.33 -35.78
CA GLU A 355 3.45 2.46 -34.64
C GLU A 355 4.75 2.88 -33.94
N TRP A 356 4.71 3.10 -32.63
CA TRP A 356 5.91 3.45 -31.86
C TRP A 356 5.84 2.97 -30.41
N ALA A 357 7.00 2.75 -29.80
CA ALA A 357 7.11 2.45 -28.37
C ALA A 357 7.31 3.75 -27.57
N GLU A 358 6.55 3.95 -26.50
CA GLU A 358 6.65 5.11 -25.61
C GLU A 358 6.08 4.81 -24.23
N GLU A 359 6.56 5.52 -23.20
CA GLU A 359 6.04 5.40 -21.84
C GLU A 359 4.60 5.92 -21.71
N ILE A 360 3.75 5.21 -20.95
CA ILE A 360 2.35 5.60 -20.70
C ILE A 360 2.26 6.99 -20.06
N LYS A 361 3.06 7.27 -19.01
CA LYS A 361 3.11 8.59 -18.35
C LYS A 361 3.53 9.70 -19.32
N ALA A 362 4.48 9.44 -20.22
CA ALA A 362 4.94 10.43 -21.18
C ALA A 362 3.83 10.77 -22.18
N ARG A 363 3.07 9.76 -22.64
CA ARG A 363 1.89 9.98 -23.47
C ARG A 363 0.81 10.78 -22.73
N HIS A 364 0.54 10.42 -21.48
CA HIS A 364 -0.45 11.10 -20.64
C HIS A 364 -0.12 12.58 -20.44
N TYR A 365 1.14 12.91 -20.14
CA TYR A 365 1.61 14.30 -20.00
C TYR A 365 1.81 15.04 -21.34
N GLY A 366 1.36 14.47 -22.46
CA GLY A 366 1.19 15.19 -23.72
C GLY A 366 2.23 14.91 -24.81
N LYS A 367 3.14 13.94 -24.64
CA LYS A 367 4.09 13.54 -25.70
C LYS A 367 3.35 12.84 -26.83
N LYS A 368 3.05 13.54 -27.92
CA LYS A 368 2.26 13.01 -29.06
C LYS A 368 3.07 12.07 -29.96
N CYS A 369 2.38 11.36 -30.86
CA CYS A 369 2.98 10.56 -31.93
C CYS A 369 4.17 11.28 -32.61
N PRO A 370 5.38 10.69 -32.63
CA PRO A 370 6.58 11.34 -33.16
C PRO A 370 6.49 11.73 -34.65
N LYS A 371 5.77 10.96 -35.47
CA LYS A 371 5.55 11.29 -36.89
C LYS A 371 4.55 12.42 -37.10
N CYS A 372 3.66 12.66 -36.14
CA CYS A 372 2.52 13.57 -36.27
C CYS A 372 2.71 14.83 -35.41
N ASN A 373 3.78 14.89 -34.60
CA ASN A 373 4.19 16.05 -33.83
C ASN A 373 4.93 17.11 -34.67
N PHE A 374 4.24 17.65 -35.67
CA PHE A 374 4.58 18.96 -36.23
C PHE A 374 3.76 19.99 -35.44
N ARG A 375 4.43 21.00 -34.85
CA ARG A 375 3.86 22.07 -34.02
C ARG A 375 2.37 22.32 -34.35
N ASN A 376 1.47 22.19 -33.37
CA ASN A 376 0.01 22.39 -33.47
C ASN A 376 -0.35 23.45 -34.54
N VAL A 377 -0.54 23.03 -35.78
CA VAL A 377 -1.04 23.88 -36.85
C VAL A 377 -2.54 23.91 -36.66
N THR A 378 -3.08 25.01 -36.15
CA THR A 378 -4.53 25.21 -36.14
C THR A 378 -5.03 25.31 -37.58
N ASN A 379 -6.25 24.85 -37.85
CA ASN A 379 -6.84 24.85 -39.20
C ASN A 379 -6.71 26.23 -39.89
N GLU A 380 -6.93 27.31 -39.14
CA GLU A 380 -6.80 28.71 -39.60
C GLU A 380 -5.41 29.10 -40.10
N LYS A 381 -4.36 28.42 -39.62
CA LYS A 381 -2.96 28.71 -39.96
C LYS A 381 -2.39 27.73 -41.00
N SER A 382 -3.18 26.75 -41.42
CA SER A 382 -2.74 25.71 -42.35
C SER A 382 -2.50 26.25 -43.78
N LEU A 383 -1.65 25.55 -44.54
CA LEU A 383 -1.38 25.84 -45.95
C LEU A 383 -2.65 25.68 -46.79
N ALA A 384 -3.49 24.68 -46.49
CA ALA A 384 -4.77 24.47 -47.15
C ALA A 384 -5.67 25.71 -47.09
N ILE A 385 -5.71 26.38 -45.94
CA ILE A 385 -6.55 27.57 -45.72
C ILE A 385 -5.86 28.87 -46.15
N LYS A 386 -4.57 29.04 -45.84
CA LYS A 386 -3.83 30.29 -46.12
C LYS A 386 -3.33 30.40 -47.55
N ALA A 387 -3.13 29.28 -48.25
CA ALA A 387 -2.64 29.24 -49.63
C ALA A 387 -3.24 28.06 -50.40
N PRO A 388 -4.57 28.07 -50.64
CA PRO A 388 -5.28 26.96 -51.30
C PRO A 388 -4.72 26.64 -52.69
N GLN A 389 -4.25 27.64 -53.43
CA GLN A 389 -3.61 27.46 -54.74
C GLN A 389 -2.33 26.60 -54.66
N LEU A 390 -1.57 26.70 -53.57
CA LEU A 390 -0.40 25.86 -53.36
C LEU A 390 -0.82 24.46 -52.90
N ALA A 391 -1.86 24.35 -52.09
CA ALA A 391 -2.38 23.06 -51.67
C ALA A 391 -2.82 22.18 -52.87
N GLN A 392 -3.29 22.78 -53.96
CA GLN A 392 -3.61 22.06 -55.21
C GLN A 392 -2.36 21.53 -55.93
N GLU A 393 -1.21 22.18 -55.79
CA GLU A 393 0.07 21.71 -56.32
C GLU A 393 0.78 20.70 -55.38
N TRP A 394 0.14 20.29 -54.26
CA TRP A 394 0.72 19.32 -53.33
C TRP A 394 0.85 17.95 -54.00
N HIS A 395 2.02 17.32 -53.89
CA HIS A 395 2.19 16.01 -54.50
C HIS A 395 1.34 14.95 -53.77
N PRO A 396 0.55 14.12 -54.49
CA PRO A 396 -0.43 13.22 -53.89
C PRO A 396 0.18 12.13 -52.99
N TYR A 397 1.36 11.59 -53.34
CA TYR A 397 1.93 10.44 -52.62
C TYR A 397 3.34 10.62 -52.03
N LYS A 398 4.13 11.62 -52.47
CA LYS A 398 5.56 11.77 -52.08
C LYS A 398 5.78 12.52 -50.76
N ASN A 399 4.73 13.06 -50.16
CA ASN A 399 4.81 13.80 -48.89
C ASN A 399 4.56 12.95 -47.64
N GLY A 400 4.35 11.64 -47.82
CA GLY A 400 4.06 10.72 -46.73
C GLY A 400 2.84 11.18 -45.93
N VAL A 401 3.00 11.33 -44.62
CA VAL A 401 1.93 11.71 -43.67
C VAL A 401 1.63 13.22 -43.64
N LEU A 402 2.42 14.04 -44.34
CA LEU A 402 2.19 15.48 -44.36
C LEU A 402 1.03 15.80 -45.30
N THR A 403 0.03 16.50 -44.75
CA THR A 403 -1.08 17.06 -45.52
C THR A 403 -0.96 18.59 -45.57
N PRO A 404 -1.58 19.25 -46.57
CA PRO A 404 -1.70 20.70 -46.58
C PRO A 404 -2.36 21.30 -45.32
N TYR A 405 -3.13 20.51 -44.56
CA TYR A 405 -3.74 20.92 -43.30
C TYR A 405 -2.75 20.88 -42.11
N GLY A 406 -1.76 19.99 -42.15
CA GLY A 406 -0.77 19.79 -41.09
C GLY A 406 0.47 20.68 -41.17
N VAL A 407 0.50 21.64 -42.10
CA VAL A 407 1.67 22.48 -42.38
C VAL A 407 1.28 23.95 -42.49
N THR A 408 2.14 24.89 -42.10
CA THR A 408 1.94 26.32 -42.34
C THR A 408 2.76 26.80 -43.55
N PRO A 409 2.30 27.85 -44.28
CA PRO A 409 3.02 28.38 -45.45
C PRO A 409 4.48 28.81 -45.15
N GLY A 410 4.75 29.33 -43.94
CA GLY A 410 6.08 29.79 -43.52
C GLY A 410 7.01 28.71 -42.98
N MET A 411 6.59 27.44 -42.95
CA MET A 411 7.37 26.37 -42.35
C MET A 411 8.63 26.03 -43.17
N ARG A 412 9.76 25.83 -42.48
CA ARG A 412 11.04 25.41 -43.09
C ARG A 412 11.10 23.89 -43.30
N LYS A 413 10.11 23.33 -44.00
CA LYS A 413 10.02 21.89 -44.32
C LYS A 413 10.06 21.69 -45.83
N LYS A 414 10.90 20.76 -46.29
CA LYS A 414 10.98 20.35 -47.70
C LYS A 414 9.83 19.38 -48.00
N VAL A 415 9.07 19.68 -49.05
CA VAL A 415 7.91 18.87 -49.50
C VAL A 415 7.94 18.78 -51.01
N TRP A 416 7.31 17.74 -51.54
CA TRP A 416 7.13 17.48 -52.96
C TRP A 416 5.91 18.21 -53.51
N TRP A 417 6.08 18.77 -54.70
CA TRP A 417 5.06 19.49 -55.47
C TRP A 417 4.89 18.82 -56.82
N LYS A 418 3.69 18.94 -57.39
CA LYS A 418 3.36 18.55 -58.76
C LYS A 418 2.71 19.74 -59.46
N CYS A 419 3.32 20.21 -60.53
CA CYS A 419 2.84 21.37 -61.26
C CYS A 419 1.57 21.00 -62.03
N LEU A 420 0.50 21.79 -61.86
CA LEU A 420 -0.75 21.58 -62.58
C LEU A 420 -0.67 21.96 -64.06
N GLU A 421 0.22 22.90 -64.44
CA GLU A 421 0.37 23.34 -65.84
C GLU A 421 1.17 22.34 -66.70
N CYS A 422 2.27 21.78 -66.16
CA CYS A 422 3.21 20.97 -66.96
C CYS A 422 3.48 19.57 -66.39
N GLY A 423 2.84 19.19 -65.29
CA GLY A 423 3.03 17.89 -64.64
C GLY A 423 4.40 17.69 -63.97
N ASN A 424 5.30 18.67 -64.02
CA ASN A 424 6.63 18.54 -63.42
C ASN A 424 6.54 18.32 -61.91
N GLU A 425 7.29 17.33 -61.43
CA GLU A 425 7.39 17.02 -60.00
C GLU A 425 8.74 17.49 -59.46
N TRP A 426 8.75 18.13 -58.29
CA TRP A 426 9.98 18.58 -57.65
C TRP A 426 9.79 18.74 -56.15
N ASP A 427 10.86 18.69 -55.38
CA ASP A 427 10.86 19.04 -53.97
C ASP A 427 11.43 20.44 -53.73
N ASP A 428 10.80 21.19 -52.84
CA ASP A 428 11.28 22.50 -52.40
C ASP A 428 10.77 22.76 -50.98
N TYR A 429 11.39 23.71 -50.29
CA TYR A 429 10.91 24.14 -48.99
C TYR A 429 9.58 24.89 -49.11
N LEU A 430 8.64 24.61 -48.20
CA LEU A 430 7.31 25.24 -48.14
C LEU A 430 7.36 26.76 -48.17
N PHE A 431 8.23 27.36 -47.36
CA PHE A 431 8.40 28.80 -47.33
C PHE A 431 8.86 29.38 -48.68
N ASN A 432 9.53 28.62 -49.57
CA ASN A 432 9.99 29.11 -50.89
C ASN A 432 8.85 29.24 -51.91
N ARG A 433 7.74 28.55 -51.66
CA ARG A 433 6.57 28.47 -52.53
C ARG A 433 5.49 29.47 -52.12
N SER A 434 5.43 29.76 -50.83
CA SER A 434 4.44 30.65 -50.22
C SER A 434 4.89 32.10 -50.27
N ASP A 435 3.96 33.01 -50.57
CA ASP A 435 4.16 34.44 -50.37
C ASP A 435 4.24 34.72 -48.86
N VAL A 436 5.42 35.09 -48.39
CA VAL A 436 5.64 35.49 -46.99
C VAL A 436 6.10 36.96 -46.99
N PRO A 437 5.90 37.73 -45.90
CA PRO A 437 6.16 39.18 -45.89
C PRO A 437 7.57 39.59 -46.38
N ALA A 438 8.56 38.70 -46.27
CA ALA A 438 9.93 38.95 -46.68
C ALA A 438 10.28 38.58 -48.14
N ARG A 439 9.40 37.87 -48.88
CA ARG A 439 9.70 37.37 -50.24
C ARG A 439 8.48 36.80 -50.97
N LYS A 440 8.46 37.02 -52.28
CA LYS A 440 7.48 36.41 -53.19
C LYS A 440 7.77 34.94 -53.43
N GLY A 441 6.74 34.10 -53.37
CA GLY A 441 6.79 32.67 -53.63
C GLY A 441 7.21 32.36 -55.07
N ARG A 442 7.91 31.24 -55.26
CA ARG A 442 8.40 30.82 -56.58
C ARG A 442 7.57 29.67 -57.15
N GLY A 443 7.11 29.84 -58.39
CA GLY A 443 6.39 28.84 -59.19
C GLY A 443 7.26 27.66 -59.66
N CYS A 444 6.67 26.78 -60.47
CA CYS A 444 7.41 25.73 -61.16
C CYS A 444 8.52 26.32 -62.05
N ARG A 445 9.76 25.84 -61.89
CA ARG A 445 10.92 26.31 -62.67
C ARG A 445 10.75 26.04 -64.18
N LYS A 446 10.28 24.85 -64.56
CA LYS A 446 10.07 24.49 -65.97
C LYS A 446 9.09 25.43 -66.67
N CYS A 447 7.93 25.73 -66.07
CA CYS A 447 6.96 26.68 -66.65
C CYS A 447 7.54 28.09 -66.79
N ARG A 448 8.29 28.56 -65.78
CA ARG A 448 8.90 29.89 -65.80
C ARG A 448 9.96 30.01 -66.90
N ASP A 449 10.78 28.98 -67.07
CA ASP A 449 11.87 29.00 -68.04
C ASP A 449 11.31 28.88 -69.47
N LYS A 450 10.25 28.08 -69.68
CA LYS A 450 9.48 28.06 -70.94
C LYS A 450 8.89 29.43 -71.29
N LYS A 451 8.18 30.08 -70.35
CA LYS A 451 7.61 31.44 -70.57
C LYS A 451 8.70 32.46 -70.94
N LYS A 452 9.89 32.37 -70.36
CA LYS A 452 11.03 33.26 -70.73
C LYS A 452 11.55 32.99 -72.14
N GLN A 453 11.55 31.74 -72.58
CA GLN A 453 11.98 31.36 -73.92
C GLN A 453 10.96 31.80 -74.97
N ASP A 454 9.67 31.59 -74.71
CA ASP A 454 8.58 32.05 -75.58
C ASP A 454 8.60 33.59 -75.75
N LEU A 455 8.82 34.34 -74.66
CA LEU A 455 8.96 35.81 -74.69
C LEU A 455 10.18 36.31 -75.48
N LYS A 456 11.26 35.54 -75.53
CA LYS A 456 12.43 35.85 -76.36
C LYS A 456 12.14 35.59 -77.83
N ASN A 457 11.43 34.50 -78.14
CA ASN A 457 11.06 34.12 -79.50
C ASN A 457 10.01 35.04 -80.13
N THR A 458 9.20 35.76 -79.33
CA THR A 458 8.26 36.79 -79.84
C THR A 458 8.88 38.18 -80.03
N LYS A 459 10.14 38.37 -79.63
CA LYS A 459 10.87 39.65 -79.73
C LYS A 459 12.04 39.60 -80.72
N SER A 460 12.34 38.41 -81.26
CA SER A 460 13.10 38.20 -82.51
C SER A 460 12.11 38.04 -83.64
#